data_AF-A0A1Y4JHS7-F1
#
_entry.id   AF-A0A1Y4JHS7-F1
#
_cell.length_a   1.000
_cell.length_b   1.000
_cell.length_c   1.000
_cell.angle_alpha   90.00
_cell.angle_beta   90.00
_cell.angle_gamma   90.00
#
_symmetry.space_group_name_H-M   'P 1'
#
loop_
_entity.id
_entity.type
_entity.pdbx_description
1 polymer ?
#
loop_
_entity_poly.entity_id
_entity_poly.type
_entity_poly.pdbx_seq_one_letter_code
_entity_poly.pdbx_strand_id
1 'polypeptide(L)'
;MQITKALISEPGDIRRFVQQAVDHWPNLLAFHFTLYSAEGNINGQQIHAFCTSFYRQVHERITERNHTASPSSPVVLRWLREQHGGATIRCLLLFSQELFCHPRASVTVDEECSQLVDLLQQTWQVISAGGQCRVEKRFQVVRGDTSGQYVALKTVALSLGLPVVIAITHRPVQRCTLITAQ
;
A
#
# COMPACT_ATOMS: atom_id res chain seq x y z
N MET A 1 -11.39 6.77 -8.71
CA MET A 1 -10.33 6.46 -7.72
C MET A 1 -9.95 7.77 -7.05
N GLN A 2 -9.77 7.79 -5.73
CA GLN A 2 -9.32 8.97 -5.00
C GLN A 2 -8.01 8.66 -4.27
N ILE A 3 -7.08 9.62 -4.30
CA ILE A 3 -5.83 9.59 -3.52
C ILE A 3 -5.82 10.84 -2.63
N THR A 4 -5.96 10.65 -1.33
CA THR A 4 -5.78 11.73 -0.35
C THR A 4 -4.34 11.73 0.11
N LYS A 5 -3.66 12.88 0.08
CA LYS A 5 -2.26 13.03 0.50
C LYS A 5 -2.16 14.02 1.64
N ALA A 6 -1.27 13.77 2.59
CA ALA A 6 -0.91 14.72 3.64
C ALA A 6 0.59 14.62 3.96
N LEU A 7 1.16 15.68 4.51
CA LEU A 7 2.53 15.70 4.99
C LEU A 7 2.52 15.60 6.52
N ILE A 8 3.32 14.69 7.07
CA ILE A 8 3.49 14.52 8.51
C ILE A 8 4.97 14.74 8.85
N SER A 9 5.21 15.62 9.82
CA SER A 9 6.57 15.99 10.26
C SER A 9 6.91 15.45 11.64
N GLU A 10 5.90 15.02 12.40
CA GLU A 10 6.09 14.54 13.77
C GLU A 10 6.14 13.01 13.83
N PRO A 11 7.13 12.42 14.52
CA PRO A 11 7.18 10.98 14.77
C PRO A 11 5.91 10.43 15.42
N GLY A 12 5.26 11.23 16.27
CA GLY A 12 3.98 10.87 16.90
C GLY A 12 2.86 10.61 15.89
N ASP A 13 2.81 11.38 14.80
CA ASP A 13 1.79 11.24 13.76
C ASP A 13 2.05 10.03 12.87
N ILE A 14 3.33 9.71 12.61
CA ILE A 14 3.70 8.45 11.94
C ILE A 14 3.20 7.25 12.76
N ARG A 15 3.44 7.26 14.08
CA ARG A 15 2.95 6.18 14.97
C ARG A 15 1.43 6.07 14.93
N ARG A 16 0.71 7.20 15.00
CA ARG A 16 -0.76 7.21 14.93
C ARG A 16 -1.25 6.67 13.59
N PHE A 17 -0.62 7.05 12.47
CA PHE A 17 -1.02 6.56 11.15
C PHE A 17 -0.86 5.04 11.01
N VAL A 18 0.26 4.48 11.50
CA VAL A 18 0.50 3.03 11.52
C VAL A 18 -0.46 2.33 12.46
N GLN A 19 -0.69 2.87 13.66
CA GLN A 19 -1.65 2.32 14.63
C GLN A 19 -3.07 2.29 14.05
N GLN A 20 -3.51 3.38 13.41
CA GLN A 20 -4.81 3.45 12.73
C GLN A 20 -4.95 2.42 11.61
N ALA A 21 -3.85 1.96 11.00
CA ALA A 21 -3.89 0.89 10.01
C ALA A 21 -4.13 -0.48 10.68
N VAL A 22 -3.40 -0.77 11.76
CA VAL A 22 -3.56 -2.00 12.56
C VAL A 22 -4.97 -2.07 13.20
N ASP A 23 -5.46 -0.95 13.71
CA ASP A 23 -6.80 -0.85 14.30
C ASP A 23 -7.91 -0.93 13.24
N HIS A 24 -7.59 -0.72 11.97
CA HIS A 24 -8.54 -0.85 10.87
C HIS A 24 -8.57 -2.27 10.31
N TRP A 25 -7.40 -2.92 10.16
CA TRP A 25 -7.28 -4.25 9.56
C TRP A 25 -6.85 -5.30 10.58
N PRO A 26 -7.70 -6.30 10.90
CA PRO A 26 -7.35 -7.38 11.82
C PRO A 26 -6.09 -8.15 11.40
N ASN A 27 -5.88 -8.31 10.09
CA ASN A 27 -4.68 -8.90 9.50
C ASN A 27 -4.05 -7.88 8.55
N LEU A 28 -2.99 -7.23 9.00
CA LEU A 28 -2.27 -6.22 8.25
C LEU A 28 -1.07 -6.84 7.53
N LEU A 29 -0.95 -6.58 6.24
CA LEU A 29 0.28 -6.80 5.49
C LEU A 29 0.94 -5.45 5.18
N ALA A 30 2.27 -5.38 5.35
CA ALA A 30 3.04 -4.21 4.98
C ALA A 30 4.35 -4.56 4.27
N PHE A 31 4.73 -3.72 3.31
CA PHE A 31 5.97 -3.83 2.56
C PHE A 31 6.78 -2.54 2.68
N HIS A 32 8.03 -2.68 3.12
CA HIS A 32 9.03 -1.63 3.05
C HIS A 32 9.88 -1.87 1.80
N PHE A 33 9.99 -0.82 0.98
CA PHE A 33 10.70 -0.89 -0.30
C PHE A 33 11.30 0.46 -0.67
N THR A 34 12.34 0.43 -1.50
CA THR A 34 12.94 1.61 -2.11
C THR A 34 12.68 1.63 -3.61
N LEU A 35 12.18 2.76 -4.09
CA LEU A 35 12.11 3.08 -5.51
C LEU A 35 13.43 3.74 -5.94
N TYR A 36 13.94 3.32 -7.09
CA TYR A 36 15.14 3.85 -7.74
C TYR A 36 14.76 4.33 -9.13
N SER A 37 15.25 5.49 -9.53
CA SER A 37 15.09 6.05 -10.87
C SER A 37 16.44 6.08 -11.57
N ALA A 38 16.46 5.65 -12.83
CA ALA A 38 17.63 5.78 -13.70
C ALA A 38 17.70 7.16 -14.40
N GLU A 39 16.59 7.91 -14.39
CA GLU A 39 16.40 9.14 -15.18
C GLU A 39 16.54 10.42 -14.34
N GLY A 40 17.07 10.29 -13.11
CA GLY A 40 17.22 11.39 -12.15
C GLY A 40 16.14 11.39 -11.08
N ASN A 41 15.78 12.58 -10.58
CA ASN A 41 14.95 12.69 -9.39
C ASN A 41 13.52 12.19 -9.63
N ILE A 42 13.05 11.31 -8.75
CA ILE A 42 11.67 10.83 -8.78
C ILE A 42 10.72 12.00 -8.46
N ASN A 43 9.84 12.32 -9.40
CA ASN A 43 8.92 13.44 -9.25
C ASN A 43 7.52 13.01 -8.75
N GLY A 44 6.72 13.99 -8.35
CA GLY A 44 5.38 13.75 -7.80
C GLY A 44 4.39 13.09 -8.78
N GLN A 45 4.59 13.26 -10.10
CA GLN A 45 3.76 12.65 -11.14
C GLN A 45 4.06 11.16 -11.28
N GLN A 46 5.35 10.79 -11.30
CA GLN A 46 5.76 9.37 -11.30
C GLN A 46 5.20 8.64 -10.08
N ILE A 47 5.30 9.24 -8.89
CA ILE A 47 4.70 8.65 -7.67
C ILE A 47 3.18 8.53 -7.77
N HIS A 48 2.50 9.56 -8.29
CA HIS A 48 1.04 9.50 -8.46
C HIS A 48 0.62 8.42 -9.45
N ALA A 49 1.31 8.31 -10.59
CA ALA A 49 1.09 7.29 -11.60
C ALA A 49 1.37 5.89 -11.04
N PHE A 50 2.45 5.72 -10.27
CA PHE A 50 2.80 4.48 -9.59
C PHE A 50 1.70 4.03 -8.62
N CYS A 51 1.30 4.87 -7.67
CA CYS A 51 0.24 4.53 -6.70
C CYS A 51 -1.09 4.19 -7.38
N THR A 52 -1.42 4.91 -8.47
CA THR A 52 -2.64 4.71 -9.27
C THR A 52 -2.61 3.39 -10.04
N SER A 53 -1.53 3.13 -10.77
CA SER A 53 -1.34 1.92 -11.57
C SER A 53 -1.26 0.68 -10.69
N PHE A 54 -0.58 0.76 -9.54
CA PHE A 54 -0.51 -0.35 -8.60
C PHE A 54 -1.89 -0.67 -8.03
N TYR A 55 -2.63 0.36 -7.58
CA TYR A 55 -4.00 0.18 -7.10
C TYR A 55 -4.90 -0.47 -8.15
N ARG A 56 -4.82 0.00 -9.40
CA ARG A 56 -5.63 -0.55 -10.50
C ARG A 56 -5.35 -2.04 -10.70
N GLN A 57 -4.08 -2.43 -10.80
CA GLN A 57 -3.71 -3.83 -11.01
C GLN A 57 -4.07 -4.73 -9.82
N VAL A 58 -3.91 -4.24 -8.59
CA VAL A 58 -4.40 -4.94 -7.39
C VAL A 58 -5.91 -5.15 -7.46
N HIS A 59 -6.66 -4.11 -7.80
CA HIS A 59 -8.11 -4.18 -7.89
C HIS A 59 -8.59 -5.12 -9.02
N GLU A 60 -7.93 -5.12 -10.16
CA GLU A 60 -8.18 -6.05 -11.28
C GLU A 60 -7.96 -7.50 -10.84
N ARG A 61 -6.81 -7.82 -10.23
CA ARG A 61 -6.54 -9.17 -9.70
C ARG A 61 -7.60 -9.64 -8.69
N ILE A 62 -8.02 -8.75 -7.80
CA ILE A 62 -9.07 -9.07 -6.81
C ILE A 62 -10.41 -9.30 -7.51
N THR A 63 -10.74 -8.53 -8.54
CA THR A 63 -11.99 -8.67 -9.30
C THR A 63 -11.98 -9.97 -10.09
N GLU A 64 -10.89 -10.28 -10.77
CA GLU A 64 -10.67 -11.53 -11.52
C GLU A 64 -10.83 -12.76 -10.62
N ARG A 65 -10.24 -12.70 -9.42
CA ARG A 65 -10.34 -13.79 -8.44
C ARG A 65 -11.74 -13.97 -7.87
N ASN A 66 -12.50 -12.87 -7.71
CA ASN A 66 -13.83 -12.87 -7.10
C ASN A 66 -14.98 -13.07 -8.09
N HIS A 67 -14.71 -13.45 -9.36
CA HIS A 67 -15.73 -13.68 -10.40
C HIS A 67 -16.82 -14.71 -10.06
N THR A 68 -16.79 -15.36 -8.89
CA THR A 68 -17.83 -16.28 -8.39
C THR A 68 -18.43 -15.93 -7.02
N ALA A 69 -17.99 -14.86 -6.32
CA ALA A 69 -18.50 -14.57 -4.98
C ALA A 69 -18.52 -13.08 -4.62
N SER A 70 -19.73 -12.52 -4.46
CA SER A 70 -20.10 -11.27 -3.76
C SER A 70 -19.34 -9.98 -4.15
N PRO A 71 -19.88 -8.78 -3.88
CA PRO A 71 -19.12 -7.55 -4.12
C PRO A 71 -17.84 -7.56 -3.30
N SER A 72 -16.68 -7.40 -3.96
CA SER A 72 -15.39 -7.38 -3.29
C SER A 72 -15.32 -6.23 -2.28
N SER A 73 -14.75 -6.51 -1.10
CA SER A 73 -14.47 -5.48 -0.09
C SER A 73 -13.67 -4.33 -0.71
N PRO A 74 -13.93 -3.07 -0.31
CA PRO A 74 -13.26 -1.92 -0.90
C PRO A 74 -11.74 -2.05 -0.71
N VAL A 75 -11.00 -2.01 -1.82
CA VAL A 75 -9.54 -1.99 -1.80
C VAL A 75 -9.11 -0.65 -1.21
N VAL A 76 -8.34 -0.69 -0.13
CA VAL A 76 -7.77 0.50 0.51
C VAL A 76 -6.28 0.25 0.69
N LEU A 77 -5.46 1.12 0.10
CA LEU A 77 -4.00 1.10 0.23
C LEU A 77 -3.54 2.35 0.98
N ARG A 78 -2.73 2.17 2.03
CA ARG A 78 -2.12 3.26 2.79
C ARG A 78 -0.62 3.28 2.51
N TRP A 79 -0.10 4.46 2.21
CA TRP A 79 1.29 4.67 1.84
C TRP A 79 1.93 5.65 2.82
N LEU A 80 3.17 5.38 3.21
CA LEU A 80 4.11 6.36 3.73
C LEU A 80 5.28 6.40 2.79
N ARG A 81 5.84 7.58 2.54
CA ARG A 81 7.09 7.73 1.81
C ARG A 81 7.83 8.95 2.30
N GLU A 82 9.11 9.02 2.02
CA GLU A 82 9.90 10.23 2.25
C GLU A 82 9.45 11.36 1.29
N GLN A 83 9.41 12.61 1.77
CA GLN A 83 9.03 13.77 0.95
C GLN A 83 10.07 14.07 -0.13
N HIS A 84 11.37 13.97 0.21
CA HIS A 84 12.52 14.40 -0.59
C HIS A 84 13.26 13.16 -1.12
N GLY A 85 13.79 13.06 -2.34
CA GLY A 85 14.04 14.08 -3.36
C GLY A 85 15.38 13.75 -4.05
N GLY A 86 15.43 12.59 -4.71
CA GLY A 86 16.64 12.06 -5.33
C GLY A 86 16.28 10.98 -6.35
N ALA A 87 17.30 10.30 -6.86
CA ALA A 87 17.10 9.08 -7.64
C ALA A 87 16.49 7.94 -6.80
N THR A 88 16.32 8.11 -5.48
CA THR A 88 15.74 7.10 -4.60
C THR A 88 14.67 7.67 -3.67
N ILE A 89 13.65 6.86 -3.35
CA ILE A 89 12.61 7.17 -2.36
C ILE A 89 12.27 5.90 -1.59
N ARG A 90 12.38 5.94 -0.24
CA ARG A 90 11.89 4.86 0.62
C ARG A 90 10.40 4.98 0.85
N CYS A 91 9.73 3.84 0.84
CA CYS A 91 8.29 3.71 0.91
C CYS A 91 7.89 2.61 1.89
N LEU A 92 6.72 2.77 2.49
CA LEU A 92 6.02 1.76 3.27
C LEU A 92 4.57 1.70 2.78
N LEU A 93 4.15 0.54 2.30
CA LEU A 93 2.79 0.25 1.87
C LEU A 93 2.12 -0.63 2.91
N LEU A 94 0.88 -0.30 3.30
CA LEU A 94 0.06 -1.05 4.26
C LEU A 94 -1.34 -1.30 3.70
N PHE A 95 -1.85 -2.51 3.89
CA PHE A 95 -3.19 -2.92 3.46
C PHE A 95 -3.64 -4.21 4.18
N SER A 96 -4.91 -4.59 3.98
CA SER A 96 -5.45 -5.84 4.54
C SER A 96 -4.91 -7.06 3.81
N GLN A 97 -4.42 -8.05 4.57
CA GLN A 97 -4.05 -9.36 4.03
C GLN A 97 -5.25 -10.09 3.39
N GLU A 98 -6.47 -9.81 3.85
CA GLU A 98 -7.71 -10.41 3.33
C GLU A 98 -8.01 -10.02 1.88
N LEU A 99 -7.35 -8.99 1.34
CA LEU A 99 -7.45 -8.67 -0.08
C LEU A 99 -6.97 -9.82 -0.98
N PHE A 100 -6.10 -10.71 -0.46
CA PHE A 100 -5.44 -11.75 -1.25
C PHE A 100 -5.59 -13.15 -0.67
N CYS A 101 -5.75 -13.26 0.65
CA CYS A 101 -5.97 -14.55 1.32
C CYS A 101 -7.44 -14.96 1.25
N HIS A 102 -7.84 -15.65 0.18
CA HIS A 102 -9.15 -16.29 0.10
C HIS A 102 -9.08 -17.71 0.69
N PRO A 103 -9.95 -18.11 1.64
CA PRO A 103 -9.88 -19.41 2.32
C PRO A 103 -10.03 -20.64 1.40
N ARG A 104 -10.36 -20.47 0.12
CA ARG A 104 -10.55 -21.56 -0.85
C ARG A 104 -9.35 -21.80 -1.78
N ALA A 105 -8.30 -20.99 -1.73
CA ALA A 105 -7.13 -21.18 -2.58
C ALA A 105 -6.07 -22.00 -1.86
N SER A 106 -5.54 -23.04 -2.51
CA SER A 106 -4.41 -23.86 -2.04
C SER A 106 -3.06 -23.15 -2.10
N VAL A 107 -3.06 -21.85 -2.41
CA VAL A 107 -1.86 -21.02 -2.53
C VAL A 107 -1.48 -20.54 -1.14
N THR A 108 -0.21 -20.68 -0.75
CA THR A 108 0.21 -20.21 0.56
C THR A 108 0.31 -18.68 0.54
N VAL A 109 0.24 -18.10 1.74
CA VAL A 109 0.35 -16.66 1.94
C VAL A 109 1.67 -16.09 1.38
N ASP A 110 2.71 -16.92 1.23
CA ASP A 110 4.01 -16.51 0.70
C ASP A 110 4.07 -16.41 -0.83
N GLU A 111 3.39 -17.27 -1.58
CA GLU A 111 3.31 -17.12 -3.03
C GLU A 111 2.49 -15.89 -3.42
N GLU A 112 1.35 -15.65 -2.77
CA GLU A 112 0.54 -14.44 -3.02
C GLU A 112 1.35 -13.17 -2.72
N CYS A 113 2.17 -13.18 -1.67
CA CYS A 113 3.04 -12.05 -1.36
C CYS A 113 4.17 -11.88 -2.38
N SER A 114 4.74 -12.98 -2.88
CA SER A 114 5.73 -12.92 -3.97
C SER A 114 5.13 -12.30 -5.22
N GLN A 115 3.91 -12.70 -5.60
CA GLN A 115 3.20 -12.10 -6.74
C GLN A 115 2.88 -10.62 -6.56
N LEU A 116 2.70 -10.14 -5.32
CA LEU A 116 2.52 -8.73 -5.02
C LEU A 116 3.81 -7.95 -5.08
N VAL A 117 4.92 -8.54 -4.63
CA VAL A 117 6.25 -7.97 -4.80
C VAL A 117 6.56 -7.83 -6.29
N ASP A 118 6.34 -8.87 -7.08
CA ASP A 118 6.51 -8.83 -8.54
C ASP A 118 5.65 -7.74 -9.17
N LEU A 119 4.39 -7.62 -8.74
CA LEU A 119 3.48 -6.60 -9.24
C LEU A 119 3.97 -5.18 -8.90
N LEU A 120 4.44 -4.97 -7.67
CA LEU A 120 4.98 -3.70 -7.22
C LEU A 120 6.20 -3.32 -8.07
N GLN A 121 7.07 -4.31 -8.33
CA GLN A 121 8.28 -4.15 -9.13
C GLN A 121 7.99 -3.81 -10.59
N GLN A 122 7.11 -4.59 -11.22
CA GLN A 122 6.68 -4.39 -12.61
C GLN A 122 5.99 -3.04 -12.78
N THR A 123 5.14 -2.64 -11.83
CA THR A 123 4.45 -1.35 -11.89
C THR A 123 5.45 -0.19 -11.91
N TRP A 124 6.50 -0.25 -11.09
CA TRP A 124 7.50 0.81 -11.08
C TRP A 124 8.33 0.85 -12.37
N GLN A 125 8.76 -0.31 -12.87
CA GLN A 125 9.51 -0.43 -14.14
C GLN A 125 8.77 0.20 -15.32
N VAL A 126 7.43 0.06 -15.38
CA VAL A 126 6.61 0.68 -16.43
C VAL A 126 6.56 2.21 -16.30
N ILE A 127 6.67 2.75 -15.09
CA ILE A 127 6.55 4.19 -14.81
C ILE A 127 7.90 4.91 -14.90
N SER A 128 9.00 4.25 -14.54
CA SER A 128 10.35 4.79 -14.60
C SER A 128 11.21 3.84 -15.41
N ALA A 129 11.55 4.23 -16.64
CA ALA A 129 12.35 3.39 -17.52
C ALA A 129 13.74 3.16 -16.90
N GLY A 130 14.12 1.88 -16.76
CA GLY A 130 15.35 1.49 -16.07
C GLY A 130 15.33 1.71 -14.55
N GLY A 131 14.24 2.23 -13.98
CA GLY A 131 14.06 2.40 -12.54
C GLY A 131 13.77 1.06 -11.85
N GLN A 132 14.27 0.87 -10.63
CA GLN A 132 14.11 -0.38 -9.89
C GLN A 132 13.23 -0.19 -8.65
N CYS A 133 12.50 -1.22 -8.26
CA CYS A 133 11.81 -1.26 -6.98
C CYS A 133 12.36 -2.43 -6.17
N ARG A 134 12.95 -2.16 -5.01
CA ARG A 134 13.55 -3.17 -4.16
C ARG A 134 12.77 -3.27 -2.86
N VAL A 135 12.11 -4.40 -2.64
CA VAL A 135 11.46 -4.70 -1.37
C VAL A 135 12.52 -5.17 -0.38
N GLU A 136 12.69 -4.47 0.75
CA GLU A 136 13.65 -4.86 1.77
C GLU A 136 13.03 -5.68 2.89
N LYS A 137 11.79 -5.38 3.27
CA LYS A 137 11.11 -6.07 4.39
C LYS A 137 9.62 -6.23 4.15
N ARG A 138 9.09 -7.34 4.66
CA ARG A 138 7.67 -7.65 4.74
C ARG A 138 7.29 -7.80 6.21
N PHE A 139 6.11 -7.28 6.58
CA PHE A 139 5.55 -7.38 7.92
C PHE A 139 4.15 -7.95 7.84
N GLN A 140 3.87 -8.95 8.66
CA GLN A 140 2.54 -9.49 8.90
C GLN A 140 2.18 -9.19 10.34
N VAL A 141 1.17 -8.35 10.56
CA VAL A 141 0.77 -7.89 11.89
C VAL A 141 -0.69 -8.26 12.11
N VAL A 142 -0.95 -9.05 13.14
CA VAL A 142 -2.32 -9.36 13.58
C VAL A 142 -2.76 -8.33 14.62
N ARG A 143 -4.03 -7.95 14.64
CA ARG A 143 -4.53 -7.04 15.68
C ARG A 143 -4.44 -7.70 17.05
N GLY A 144 -3.96 -6.94 18.04
CA GLY A 144 -3.71 -7.45 19.39
C GLY A 144 -2.40 -8.23 19.50
N ASP A 145 -1.64 -8.33 18.40
CA ASP A 145 -0.34 -8.97 18.39
C ASP A 145 0.68 -8.14 19.18
N THR A 146 1.25 -8.76 20.20
CA THR A 146 2.39 -8.23 20.97
C THR A 146 3.72 -8.69 20.37
N SER A 147 3.72 -9.36 19.21
CA SER A 147 4.94 -9.84 18.57
C SER A 147 5.89 -8.71 18.16
N GLY A 148 7.13 -9.11 17.91
CA GLY A 148 8.15 -8.23 17.36
C GLY A 148 7.80 -7.64 15.99
N GLN A 149 6.83 -8.18 15.24
CA GLN A 149 6.45 -7.68 13.91
C GLN A 149 5.87 -6.27 13.98
N TYR A 150 4.95 -6.02 14.92
CA TYR A 150 4.36 -4.69 15.09
C TYR A 150 5.41 -3.65 15.53
N VAL A 151 6.31 -4.04 16.44
CA VAL A 151 7.41 -3.18 16.88
C VAL A 151 8.35 -2.88 15.72
N ALA A 152 8.74 -3.90 14.95
CA ALA A 152 9.62 -3.74 13.80
C ALA A 152 8.99 -2.85 12.70
N LEU A 153 7.70 -3.02 12.42
CA LEU A 153 6.96 -2.16 11.50
C LEU A 153 6.99 -0.69 11.94
N LYS A 154 6.70 -0.41 13.21
CA LYS A 154 6.80 0.95 13.76
C LYS A 154 8.20 1.52 13.63
N THR A 155 9.21 0.73 13.98
CA THR A 155 10.62 1.15 13.88
C THR A 155 10.99 1.51 12.45
N VAL A 156 10.57 0.72 11.46
CA VAL A 156 10.80 1.01 10.04
C VAL A 156 10.05 2.25 9.59
N ALA A 157 8.78 2.40 9.96
CA ALA A 157 7.99 3.59 9.64
C ALA A 157 8.65 4.88 10.18
N LEU A 158 9.19 4.82 11.40
CA LEU A 158 9.90 5.94 12.04
C LEU A 158 11.31 6.18 11.51
N SER A 159 11.88 5.20 10.82
CA SER A 159 13.18 5.34 10.17
C SER A 159 13.10 6.13 8.85
N LEU A 160 11.89 6.36 8.33
CA LEU A 160 11.68 7.19 7.14
C LEU A 160 12.13 8.63 7.42
N GLY A 161 12.82 9.24 6.46
CA GLY A 161 13.29 10.60 6.54
C GLY A 161 12.12 11.57 6.64
N LEU A 162 12.15 12.38 7.70
CA LEU A 162 11.15 13.42 7.91
C LEU A 162 11.40 14.59 6.94
N PRO A 163 10.32 15.30 6.58
CA PRO A 163 8.91 14.92 6.73
C PRO A 163 8.49 13.78 5.79
N VAL A 164 7.48 13.01 6.22
CA VAL A 164 6.91 11.86 5.51
C VAL A 164 5.62 12.27 4.81
N VAL A 165 5.46 11.88 3.56
CA VAL A 165 4.20 12.02 2.83
C VAL A 165 3.38 10.75 3.04
N ILE A 166 2.17 10.92 3.54
CA ILE A 166 1.18 9.85 3.61
C ILE A 166 0.20 9.95 2.44
N ALA A 167 -0.26 8.81 1.96
CA ALA A 167 -1.33 8.75 0.97
C ALA A 167 -2.30 7.60 1.25
N ILE A 168 -3.58 7.81 0.96
CA ILE A 168 -4.62 6.78 1.02
C ILE A 168 -5.26 6.66 -0.35
N THR A 169 -5.10 5.51 -1.00
CA THR A 169 -5.71 5.20 -2.30
C THR A 169 -6.88 4.27 -2.10
N HIS A 170 -8.06 4.68 -2.57
CA HIS A 170 -9.27 3.86 -2.54
C HIS A 170 -10.22 4.23 -3.69
N ARG A 171 -11.17 3.35 -4.01
CA ARG A 171 -12.34 3.74 -4.82
C ARG A 171 -13.37 4.38 -3.88
N PRO A 172 -13.87 5.58 -4.19
CA PRO A 172 -15.02 6.11 -3.47
C PRO A 172 -16.19 5.16 -3.68
N VAL A 173 -16.83 4.72 -2.59
CA VAL A 173 -18.11 4.04 -2.68
C VAL A 173 -19.10 5.08 -3.19
N GLN A 174 -19.58 4.93 -4.43
CA GLN A 174 -20.76 5.68 -4.85
C GLN A 174 -21.91 5.21 -3.94
N ARG A 175 -22.24 6.00 -2.93
CA ARG A 175 -23.55 5.88 -2.30
C ARG A 175 -24.54 6.22 -3.41
N CYS A 176 -25.29 5.22 -3.88
CA CYS A 176 -26.51 5.49 -4.62
C CYS A 176 -27.40 6.33 -3.69
N THR A 177 -27.44 7.64 -3.90
CA THR A 177 -28.49 8.47 -3.37
C THR A 177 -29.75 7.97 -4.08
N LEU A 178 -30.56 7.16 -3.38
CA LEU A 178 -31.94 6.91 -3.78
C LEU A 178 -32.63 8.27 -3.77
N ILE A 179 -32.71 8.90 -4.94
CA ILE A 179 -33.61 10.02 -5.15
C ILE A 179 -35.00 9.39 -5.18
N THR A 180 -35.68 9.40 -4.04
CA THR A 180 -37.12 9.15 -3.99
C THR A 180 -37.77 10.34 -4.70
N ALA A 181 -38.15 10.16 -5.95
CA ALA A 181 -39.07 11.08 -6.61
C ALA A 181 -40.43 10.92 -5.93
N GLN A 182 -40.92 12.02 -5.35
CA GLN A 182 -42.31 12.16 -4.88
C GLN A 182 -43.24 12.39 -6.05
#